data_AF-A0A645CTH0-F1
#
_entry.id   AF-A0A645CTH0-F1
#
_cell.length_a   1.000
_cell.length_b   1.000
_cell.length_c   1.000
_cell.angle_alpha   90.00
_cell.angle_beta   90.00
_cell.angle_gamma   90.00
#
_symmetry.space_group_name_H-M   'P 1'
#
loop_
_entity.id
_entity.type
_entity.pdbx_description
1 polymer ?
#
loop_
_entity_poly.entity_id
_entity_poly.type
_entity_poly.pdbx_seq_one_letter_code
_entity_poly.pdbx_strand_id
1 'polypeptide(L)' 'MRTETKERKTLYNLVRQLPQEDVEKVTSNAAFLWYSQEKEDMEDLREISERIDEPAIPWQTLKKEHEL' A
#
# COMPACT_ATOMS: atom_id res chain seq x y z
N MET A 1 -1.27 4.83 -16.79
CA MET A 1 -2.59 4.74 -17.44
C MET A 1 -2.75 3.64 -18.51
N ARG A 2 -1.99 3.55 -19.62
CA ARG A 2 -2.18 2.43 -20.59
C ARG A 2 -1.73 1.06 -20.06
N THR A 3 -0.70 1.02 -19.22
CA THR A 3 -0.11 -0.20 -18.62
C THR A 3 -1.02 -0.81 -17.54
N GLU A 4 -1.52 0.00 -16.60
CA GLU A 4 -2.49 -0.43 -15.57
C GLU A 4 -3.72 -1.10 -16.17
N THR A 5 -4.17 -0.62 -17.34
CA THR A 5 -5.35 -1.19 -18.01
C THR A 5 -5.07 -2.57 -18.60
N LYS A 6 -3.83 -2.85 -19.03
CA LYS A 6 -3.43 -4.17 -19.55
C LYS A 6 -3.23 -5.16 -18.41
N GLU A 7 -2.52 -4.77 -17.36
CA GLU A 7 -2.28 -5.63 -16.18
C GLU A 7 -3.58 -6.02 -15.49
N ARG A 8 -4.52 -5.07 -15.32
CA ARG A 8 -5.85 -5.35 -14.77
C ARG A 8 -6.63 -6.36 -15.63
N LYS A 9 -6.56 -6.24 -16.96
CA LYS A 9 -7.19 -7.21 -17.88
C LYS A 9 -6.56 -8.60 -17.75
N THR A 10 -5.24 -8.68 -17.65
CA THR A 10 -4.51 -9.94 -17.46
C THR A 10 -4.91 -10.60 -16.14
N LEU A 11 -4.89 -9.87 -15.03
CA LEU A 11 -5.30 -10.38 -13.72
C LEU A 11 -6.75 -10.88 -13.73
N TYR A 12 -7.66 -10.11 -14.32
CA TYR A 12 -9.06 -10.53 -14.45
C TYR A 12 -9.20 -11.84 -15.22
N ASN A 13 -8.46 -11.98 -16.33
CA ASN A 13 -8.47 -13.21 -17.13
C ASN A 13 -7.89 -14.41 -16.37
N LEU A 14 -6.84 -14.20 -15.57
CA LEU A 14 -6.26 -15.25 -14.73
C LEU A 14 -7.23 -15.72 -13.66
N VAL A 15 -7.86 -14.79 -12.93
CA VAL A 15 -8.85 -15.12 -11.89
C VAL A 15 -10.04 -15.87 -12.48
N ARG A 16 -10.52 -15.46 -13.67
CA ARG A 16 -11.64 -16.13 -14.35
C ARG A 16 -11.33 -17.59 -14.75
N GLN A 17 -10.06 -17.95 -14.90
CA GLN A 17 -9.64 -19.31 -15.27
C GLN A 17 -9.48 -20.23 -14.05
N LEU A 18 -9.56 -19.70 -12.84
CA LEU A 18 -9.42 -20.49 -11.62
C LEU A 18 -10.70 -21.28 -11.28
N PRO A 19 -10.57 -22.41 -10.57
CA PRO A 19 -11.70 -23.05 -9.90
C PRO A 19 -12.39 -22.09 -8.94
N GLN A 20 -13.71 -22.24 -8.76
CA GLN A 20 -14.50 -21.33 -7.91
C GLN A 20 -13.94 -21.20 -6.47
N GLU A 21 -13.50 -22.31 -5.87
CA GLU A 21 -12.89 -22.32 -4.54
C GLU A 21 -11.64 -21.43 -4.46
N ASP A 22 -10.84 -21.39 -5.52
CA ASP A 22 -9.61 -20.61 -5.56
C ASP A 22 -9.88 -19.13 -5.90
N VAL A 23 -10.95 -18.85 -6.65
CA VAL A 23 -11.43 -17.48 -6.87
C VAL A 23 -11.79 -16.81 -5.53
N GLU A 24 -12.52 -17.50 -4.67
CA GLU A 24 -12.92 -16.99 -3.35
C GLU A 24 -11.71 -16.70 -2.45
N LYS A 25 -10.69 -17.58 -2.47
CA LYS A 25 -9.44 -17.37 -1.71
C LYS A 25 -8.66 -16.16 -2.23
N VAL A 26 -8.48 -16.04 -3.55
CA VAL A 26 -7.72 -14.94 -4.16
C VAL A 26 -8.41 -13.59 -3.91
N THR A 27 -9.73 -13.54 -4.07
CA THR A 27 -10.50 -12.31 -3.86
C THR A 27 -10.52 -11.90 -2.38
N SER A 28 -10.68 -12.85 -1.46
CA SER A 28 -10.62 -12.59 -0.01
C SER A 28 -9.24 -12.10 0.42
N ASN A 29 -8.16 -12.72 -0.09
CA ASN A 29 -6.80 -12.29 0.21
C ASN A 29 -6.51 -10.87 -0.35
N ALA A 30 -6.93 -10.59 -1.58
CA ALA A 30 -6.78 -9.25 -2.15
C ALA A 30 -7.54 -8.19 -1.34
N ALA A 31 -8.75 -8.49 -0.87
CA ALA A 31 -9.51 -7.59 -0.01
C ALA A 31 -8.83 -7.35 1.33
N PHE A 32 -8.28 -8.41 1.95
CA PHE A 32 -7.51 -8.30 3.20
C PHE A 32 -6.26 -7.43 3.05
N LEU A 33 -5.47 -7.64 1.99
CA LEU A 33 -4.29 -6.83 1.71
C LEU A 33 -4.66 -5.36 1.46
N TRP A 34 -5.72 -5.11 0.70
CA TRP A 34 -6.21 -3.75 0.45
C TRP A 34 -6.59 -3.04 1.75
N TYR A 35 -7.39 -3.70 2.60
CA TYR A 35 -7.78 -3.16 3.89
C TYR A 35 -6.58 -2.88 4.80
N SER A 36 -5.56 -3.75 4.76
CA SER A 36 -4.35 -3.58 5.56
C SER A 36 -3.56 -2.36 5.13
N GLN A 37 -3.38 -2.18 3.80
CA GLN A 37 -2.74 -1.00 3.23
C GLN A 37 -3.50 0.28 3.57
N GLU A 38 -4.83 0.29 3.41
CA GLU A 38 -5.65 1.46 3.71
C GLU A 38 -5.54 1.86 5.18
N LYS A 39 -5.42 0.87 6.08
CA LYS A 39 -5.21 1.13 7.50
C LYS A 39 -3.83 1.73 7.79
N GLU A 40 -2.77 1.21 7.18
CA GLU A 40 -1.41 1.76 7.29
C GLU A 40 -1.37 3.19 6.75
N ASP A 41 -1.91 3.43 5.56
CA ASP A 41 -1.98 4.77 4.94
C ASP A 41 -2.73 5.77 5.84
N MET A 42 -3.83 5.35 6.47
CA MET A 42 -4.56 6.19 7.42
C MET A 42 -3.74 6.51 8.68
N GLU A 43 -2.95 5.57 9.17
CA GLU A 43 -2.10 5.77 10.33
C GLU A 43 -0.93 6.71 10.02
N ASP A 44 -0.28 6.53 8.86
CA ASP A 44 0.76 7.43 8.36
C ASP A 44 0.22 8.85 8.19
N LEU A 45 -0.96 9.00 7.57
CA LEU A 45 -1.61 10.31 7.44
C LEU A 45 -1.97 10.92 8.80
N ARG A 46 -2.39 10.11 9.76
CA ARG A 46 -2.65 10.58 11.13
C ARG A 46 -1.37 11.09 11.77
N GLU A 47 -0.28 10.33 11.73
CA GLU A 47 1.01 10.74 12.29
C GLU A 47 1.52 12.02 11.63
N ILE A 48 1.48 12.10 10.30
CA ILE A 48 1.87 13.32 9.56
C ILE A 48 1.00 14.50 10.02
N SER A 49 -0.30 14.30 10.18
CA SER A 49 -1.22 15.38 10.61
C SER A 49 -0.96 15.85 12.04
N GLU A 50 -0.63 14.93 12.96
CA GLU A 50 -0.30 15.25 14.36
C GLU A 50 1.01 16.03 14.47
N ARG A 51 1.92 15.85 13.51
CA ARG A 51 3.27 16.41 13.52
C ARG A 51 3.49 17.52 12.49
N ILE A 52 2.42 17.97 11.82
CA ILE A 52 2.54 18.91 10.69
C ILE A 52 3.13 20.27 11.09
N ASP A 53 2.90 20.67 12.33
CA ASP A 53 3.41 21.93 12.91
C ASP A 53 4.77 21.75 13.62
N GLU A 54 5.30 20.52 13.70
CA GLU A 54 6.62 20.29 14.28
C GLU A 54 7.73 20.89 13.39
N PRO A 55 8.75 21.52 13.99
CA PRO A 55 9.87 22.04 13.22
C PRO A 55 10.61 20.89 12.52
N ALA A 56 10.75 20.99 11.20
CA ALA A 56 11.49 20.01 10.42
C ALA A 56 12.96 19.93 10.87
N ILE A 57 13.47 18.70 11.04
CA ILE A 57 14.87 18.46 11.38
C ILE A 57 15.67 18.34 10.07
N PRO A 58 16.75 19.13 9.87
CA PRO A 58 17.60 18.99 8.71
C PRO A 58 18.21 17.59 8.60
N TRP A 59 18.22 17.02 7.40
CA TRP A 59 18.79 15.68 7.13
C TRP A 59 20.22 15.50 7.67
N GLN A 60 21.03 16.56 7.60
CA GLN A 60 22.42 16.57 8.07
C GLN A 60 22.53 16.39 9.58
N THR A 61 21.54 16.86 10.34
CA THR A 61 21.45 16.68 11.79
C THR A 61 21.12 15.22 12.11
N LEU A 62 20.07 14.67 11.49
CA LEU A 62 19.67 13.27 11.65
C LEU A 62 20.80 12.29 11.28
N LYS A 63 21.48 12.54 10.17
CA LYS A 63 22.59 11.69 9.72
C LYS A 63 23.71 11.60 10.76
N LYS A 64 24.04 12.73 11.39
CA LYS A 64 25.08 12.81 12.41
C LYS A 64 24.67 12.12 13.72
N GLU A 65 23.41 12.22 14.11
CA GLU A 65 22.87 11.61 15.33
C GLU A 65 22.76 10.08 15.24
N HIS A 66 22.54 9.55 14.03
CA HIS A 66 22.31 8.13 13.79
C HIS A 66 23.49 7.39 13.11
N GLU A 67 24.65 8.04 12.93
CA GLU A 67 25.83 7.47 12.29
C GLU A 67 25.57 6.86 10.90
N LEU A 68 24.65 7.47 10.14
CA LEU A 68 24.29 7.08 8.75
C LEU A 68 25.20 7.73 7.70
#